data_AF-A0AAW1QT39-F1
#
_entry.id   AF-A0AAW1QT39-F1
#
_cell.length_a   1.000
_cell.length_b   1.000
_cell.length_c   1.000
_cell.angle_alpha   90.00
_cell.angle_beta   90.00
_cell.angle_gamma   90.00
#
_symmetry.space_group_name_H-M   'P 1'
#
loop_
_entity.id
_entity.type
_entity.pdbx_description
1 polymer ?
#
loop_
_entity_poly.entity_id
_entity_poly.type
_entity_poly.pdbx_seq_one_letter_code
_entity_poly.pdbx_strand_id
1 'polypeptide(L)'
;MTLRVLVVRQPLSTSAGSLNTLLAGSTSNTAKQQFELFIRPPSIPGNTQPCRSRRTSNTLRCIASTERAEATSHTYAETDSQPSSESSANGANGASLAEDEEVDQAVITTFKWPAALDGQEVSVVGSFSDWQSPIELRKSPETGDYIRCVPLAPGNYQYKYVVDGVWTTSPCEPVTSDGQGFFNNQRLVSPTVTFHWSRKWGGSEVFVAGDFTAWAELVPLRVDPASQDFNLSCSLTPGTYSYQFLVDGTWMTSPEVNMAPDDDGHLCNKVTVEAPIAFHIFYATGWDDAVLQVRNRTGDEDASSSGWREVPMFNTPSRASPQGGSWKMAVVPATGDLATGQPQLDFFVSNGSEKPFPRARAAPTMLVSDLDGTMVGDGEFADAATTEFSSYWEDNAALCGSVLVYNTGRSLGQFMALFQEKAGALALPDVLITAVGTKIFLLDTKNQSRGQASAEHWKEDLQWSRRLDQGWDLNQVKRIAGDVVQRYENDNAAHWLDKGIEHPHRIALSVRCDKLADIAGSLQASFSQAGLQVRIIVSGTGDWRYVDCVSIKGGKLEALEYVRTLFSVPRERCVAAGDSGNDILMLEGANPAVVVGNAQPELLKWLVQQQQTGRIVYTDAHMARGIMEGISRLGLY
;
A
#
# COMPACT_ATOMS: atom_id res chain seq x y z
N MET A 1 -14.90 15.07 35.12
CA MET A 1 -14.14 14.48 34.00
C MET A 1 -15.10 14.17 32.88
N THR A 2 -14.76 14.57 31.65
CA THR A 2 -15.58 14.30 30.46
C THR A 2 -15.09 13.02 29.83
N LEU A 3 -15.94 11.99 29.76
CA LEU A 3 -15.62 10.77 29.02
C LEU A 3 -15.64 11.10 27.52
N ARG A 4 -14.54 10.78 26.82
CA ARG A 4 -14.47 10.81 25.36
C ARG A 4 -14.28 9.38 24.90
N VAL A 5 -15.16 8.92 24.02
CA VAL A 5 -15.07 7.59 23.41
C VAL A 5 -14.88 7.74 21.92
N LEU A 6 -13.77 7.21 21.42
CA LEU A 6 -13.48 7.13 19.99
C LEU A 6 -13.73 5.70 19.54
N VAL A 7 -14.53 5.53 18.48
CA VAL A 7 -14.78 4.23 17.85
C VAL A 7 -14.16 4.23 16.47
N VAL A 8 -13.26 3.27 16.25
CA VAL A 8 -12.52 3.09 15.00
C VAL A 8 -12.88 1.74 14.41
N ARG A 9 -13.23 1.69 13.11
CA ARG A 9 -13.50 0.45 12.37
C ARG A 9 -12.32 0.12 11.47
N GLN A 10 -11.83 -1.12 11.48
CA GLN A 10 -10.69 -1.56 10.67
C GLN A 10 -11.06 -2.70 9.71
N PRO A 11 -10.64 -2.68 8.43
CA PRO A 11 -10.85 -3.78 7.48
C PRO A 11 -9.88 -4.99 7.55
N LEU A 12 -10.35 -6.15 7.08
CA LEU A 12 -9.75 -7.51 7.11
C LEU A 12 -8.75 -7.76 5.98
N SER A 13 -8.72 -6.90 4.95
CA SER A 13 -7.78 -7.03 3.83
C SER A 13 -7.07 -5.73 3.45
N THR A 14 -6.94 -4.80 4.37
CA THR A 14 -6.09 -3.62 4.13
C THR A 14 -4.74 -3.82 4.80
N SER A 15 -3.68 -3.93 4.01
CA SER A 15 -2.63 -2.96 4.22
C SER A 15 -3.27 -1.57 4.08
N ALA A 16 -3.55 -0.97 5.24
CA ALA A 16 -4.09 0.37 5.51
C ALA A 16 -5.04 1.00 4.46
N GLY A 17 -6.35 1.01 4.73
CA GLY A 17 -7.27 1.82 3.92
C GLY A 17 -8.71 1.87 4.45
N SER A 18 -9.08 3.01 5.04
CA SER A 18 -10.40 3.39 5.56
C SER A 18 -10.64 3.09 7.04
N LEU A 19 -10.29 4.05 7.89
CA LEU A 19 -10.82 4.18 9.24
C LEU A 19 -12.10 5.00 9.19
N ASN A 20 -13.26 4.34 9.21
CA ASN A 20 -14.52 5.06 9.47
C ASN A 20 -14.53 5.46 10.96
N THR A 21 -14.24 6.73 11.22
CA THR A 21 -14.17 7.30 12.57
C THR A 21 -15.52 7.88 12.95
N LEU A 22 -16.07 7.44 14.08
CA LEU A 22 -17.32 7.96 14.63
C LEU A 22 -17.06 8.59 16.00
N LEU A 23 -17.45 9.85 16.17
CA LEU A 23 -17.33 10.60 17.42
C LEU A 23 -18.68 10.60 18.14
N ALA A 24 -18.73 10.05 19.36
CA ALA A 24 -19.88 10.21 20.25
C ALA A 24 -19.72 11.48 21.12
N GLY A 25 -20.76 12.32 21.17
CA GLY A 25 -20.75 13.62 21.86
C GLY A 25 -20.81 13.53 23.40
N SER A 26 -20.36 14.60 24.07
CA SER A 26 -20.22 14.70 25.52
C SER A 26 -21.51 15.03 26.28
N THR A 27 -21.82 14.33 27.37
CA THR A 27 -22.75 14.81 28.41
C THR A 27 -22.28 14.39 29.82
N SER A 28 -22.58 15.20 30.84
CA SER A 28 -22.04 15.07 32.20
C SER A 28 -22.95 14.28 33.16
N ASN A 29 -22.28 13.65 34.13
CA ASN A 29 -22.71 13.06 35.41
C ASN A 29 -23.49 11.72 35.44
N THR A 30 -22.81 10.73 36.03
CA THR A 30 -23.28 9.66 36.94
C THR A 30 -24.67 9.06 36.69
N ALA A 31 -24.77 8.16 35.72
CA ALA A 31 -25.64 6.97 35.67
C ALA A 31 -25.27 6.19 34.39
N LYS A 32 -25.63 4.90 34.26
CA LYS A 32 -25.43 4.10 33.02
C LYS A 32 -25.83 4.94 31.79
N GLN A 33 -24.85 5.38 30.99
CA GLN A 33 -25.09 6.17 29.80
C GLN A 33 -25.02 5.25 28.57
N GLN A 34 -26.15 5.16 27.87
CA GLN A 34 -26.32 4.40 26.64
C GLN A 34 -26.09 5.38 25.47
N PHE A 35 -25.15 5.08 24.58
CA PHE A 35 -24.80 5.96 23.46
C PHE A 35 -25.49 5.47 22.17
N GLU A 36 -26.21 6.35 21.46
CA GLU A 36 -26.82 6.05 20.15
C GLU A 36 -26.08 6.73 19.00
N LEU A 37 -25.99 6.06 17.85
CA LEU A 37 -25.21 6.48 16.69
C LEU A 37 -26.13 6.75 15.48
N PHE A 38 -26.10 7.98 14.93
CA PHE A 38 -26.84 8.33 13.70
C PHE A 38 -25.90 8.46 12.50
N ILE A 39 -26.24 7.81 11.38
CA ILE A 39 -25.52 7.89 10.09
C ILE A 39 -26.37 8.71 9.11
N ARG A 40 -25.79 9.69 8.42
CA ARG A 40 -26.38 10.31 7.22
C ARG A 40 -25.59 9.89 5.98
N PRO A 41 -26.24 9.46 4.87
CA PRO A 41 -25.56 9.11 3.63
C PRO A 41 -25.02 10.37 2.90
N PRO A 42 -23.89 10.27 2.18
CA PRO A 42 -23.31 11.38 1.41
C PRO A 42 -24.10 11.69 0.13
N SER A 43 -24.21 12.98 -0.20
CA SER A 43 -24.91 13.52 -1.38
C SER A 43 -23.98 13.68 -2.58
N ILE A 44 -24.41 13.22 -3.77
CA ILE A 44 -23.67 13.26 -5.05
C ILE A 44 -23.86 14.62 -5.76
N PRO A 45 -22.80 15.35 -6.16
CA PRO A 45 -22.90 16.47 -7.10
C PRO A 45 -22.71 15.98 -8.55
N GLY A 46 -23.54 16.49 -9.47
CA GLY A 46 -23.56 16.08 -10.87
C GLY A 46 -22.76 16.97 -11.83
N ASN A 47 -22.34 16.31 -12.91
CA ASN A 47 -22.23 16.79 -14.30
C ASN A 47 -20.99 17.61 -14.73
N THR A 48 -20.10 17.00 -15.52
CA THR A 48 -19.21 17.68 -16.48
C THR A 48 -19.15 16.89 -17.81
N GLN A 49 -19.24 17.62 -18.93
CA GLN A 49 -19.39 17.12 -20.30
C GLN A 49 -18.11 16.50 -20.89
N PRO A 50 -18.22 15.58 -21.88
CA PRO A 50 -17.06 14.95 -22.53
C PRO A 50 -16.52 15.75 -23.74
N CYS A 51 -15.19 15.75 -23.87
CA CYS A 51 -14.44 16.31 -24.99
C CYS A 51 -14.40 15.31 -26.17
N ARG A 52 -14.64 15.81 -27.39
CA ARG A 52 -14.64 15.03 -28.64
C ARG A 52 -13.22 14.73 -29.15
N SER A 53 -12.96 13.51 -29.60
CA SER A 53 -12.01 13.24 -30.68
C SER A 53 -12.44 12.03 -31.54
N ARG A 54 -11.86 11.90 -32.74
CA ARG A 54 -12.48 11.35 -33.96
C ARG A 54 -12.34 9.84 -34.13
N ARG A 55 -13.38 9.26 -34.76
CA ARG A 55 -13.56 7.89 -35.24
C ARG A 55 -12.53 7.45 -36.29
N THR A 56 -12.12 6.19 -36.20
CA THR A 56 -12.01 5.26 -37.36
C THR A 56 -12.44 3.86 -36.92
N SER A 57 -13.45 3.29 -37.57
CA SER A 57 -13.98 1.95 -37.32
C SER A 57 -13.18 0.89 -38.06
N ASN A 58 -12.97 -0.28 -37.47
CA ASN A 58 -12.86 -1.54 -38.21
C ASN A 58 -13.46 -2.66 -37.37
N THR A 59 -14.46 -3.33 -37.93
CA THR A 59 -15.21 -4.44 -37.34
C THR A 59 -14.64 -5.74 -37.87
N LEU A 60 -14.27 -6.70 -37.00
CA LEU A 60 -14.01 -8.08 -37.42
C LEU A 60 -14.70 -9.07 -36.49
N ARG A 61 -15.49 -9.96 -37.10
CA ARG A 61 -16.22 -11.07 -36.48
C ARG A 61 -15.28 -12.28 -36.35
N CYS A 62 -15.29 -12.96 -35.20
CA CYS A 62 -14.65 -14.26 -35.05
C CYS A 62 -15.70 -15.38 -35.09
N ILE A 63 -15.44 -16.42 -35.88
CA ILE A 63 -16.28 -17.60 -36.11
C ILE A 63 -15.69 -18.72 -35.27
N ALA A 64 -16.42 -19.23 -34.29
CA ALA A 64 -16.04 -20.43 -33.55
C ALA A 64 -16.36 -21.68 -34.39
N SER A 65 -15.38 -22.57 -34.55
CA SER A 65 -15.57 -23.92 -35.09
C SER A 65 -15.21 -24.92 -33.99
N THR A 66 -16.09 -25.88 -33.80
CA THR A 66 -16.04 -26.93 -32.77
C THR A 66 -15.49 -28.19 -33.40
N GLU A 67 -14.38 -28.74 -32.90
CA GLU A 67 -13.98 -30.11 -33.20
C GLU A 67 -13.78 -30.90 -31.91
N ARG A 68 -14.48 -32.04 -31.84
CA ARG A 68 -14.34 -33.10 -30.83
C ARG A 68 -13.07 -33.90 -31.15
N ALA A 69 -12.21 -34.11 -30.16
CA ALA A 69 -11.12 -35.07 -30.24
C ALA A 69 -11.49 -36.35 -29.48
N GLU A 70 -11.49 -37.48 -30.21
CA GLU A 70 -11.62 -38.84 -29.69
C GLU A 70 -10.30 -39.33 -29.08
N ALA A 71 -10.42 -40.15 -28.04
CA ALA A 71 -9.32 -40.76 -27.31
C ALA A 71 -8.61 -41.86 -28.15
N THR A 72 -7.28 -41.89 -28.07
CA THR A 72 -6.49 -43.08 -28.41
C THR A 72 -5.40 -43.31 -27.37
N SER A 73 -5.40 -44.54 -26.86
CA SER A 73 -4.45 -45.10 -25.90
C SER A 73 -3.13 -45.47 -26.59
N HIS A 74 -2.00 -45.12 -25.99
CA HIS A 74 -0.73 -45.81 -26.25
C HIS A 74 0.07 -46.01 -24.96
N THR A 75 0.25 -47.29 -24.64
CA THR A 75 1.18 -47.88 -23.66
C THR A 75 2.63 -47.82 -24.13
N TYR A 76 3.58 -47.53 -23.24
CA TYR A 76 4.93 -48.13 -23.25
C TYR A 76 5.50 -48.23 -21.82
N ALA A 77 6.39 -49.19 -21.63
CA ALA A 77 6.66 -49.93 -20.40
C ALA A 77 7.89 -49.46 -19.59
N GLU A 78 7.86 -49.92 -18.32
CA GLU A 78 8.88 -50.15 -17.28
C GLU A 78 10.37 -49.80 -17.50
N THR A 79 11.01 -49.28 -16.44
CA THR A 79 12.12 -49.98 -15.72
C THR A 79 12.45 -49.31 -14.37
N ASP A 80 12.51 -50.15 -13.31
CA ASP A 80 13.34 -50.15 -12.08
C ASP A 80 13.86 -48.81 -11.48
N SER A 81 13.81 -48.53 -10.17
CA SER A 81 14.03 -49.43 -9.01
C SER A 81 13.78 -48.67 -7.69
N GLN A 82 13.20 -49.33 -6.69
CA GLN A 82 13.13 -48.89 -5.29
C GLN A 82 14.41 -49.27 -4.52
N PRO A 83 14.57 -48.79 -3.26
CA PRO A 83 14.26 -49.72 -2.18
C PRO A 83 13.41 -49.15 -1.04
N SER A 84 12.67 -50.09 -0.48
CA SER A 84 11.65 -50.12 0.58
C SER A 84 12.18 -50.15 2.02
N SER A 85 11.33 -49.78 2.99
CA SER A 85 10.94 -50.64 4.15
C SER A 85 9.87 -49.90 4.99
N GLU A 86 8.59 -50.35 4.94
CA GLU A 86 7.85 -51.13 5.98
C GLU A 86 7.45 -50.30 7.22
N SER A 87 6.24 -50.30 7.79
CA SER A 87 4.98 -51.09 7.76
C SER A 87 3.92 -50.22 8.52
N SER A 88 2.60 -50.39 8.56
CA SER A 88 1.70 -51.55 8.53
C SER A 88 0.27 -51.06 8.23
N ALA A 89 -0.53 -51.93 7.58
CA ALA A 89 -1.92 -51.72 7.19
C ALA A 89 -2.92 -52.02 8.33
N ASN A 90 -4.07 -51.33 8.29
CA ASN A 90 -5.43 -51.76 8.69
C ASN A 90 -6.36 -50.55 8.51
N GLY A 91 -7.53 -50.56 7.88
CA GLY A 91 -8.26 -51.55 7.11
C GLY A 91 -9.36 -50.78 6.34
N ALA A 92 -9.73 -51.28 5.17
CA ALA A 92 -10.81 -50.74 4.36
C ALA A 92 -12.17 -51.09 4.98
N ASN A 93 -13.05 -50.10 5.14
CA ASN A 93 -14.43 -50.12 4.63
C ASN A 93 -15.22 -48.90 5.12
N GLY A 94 -15.80 -48.15 4.18
CA GLY A 94 -16.93 -47.27 4.43
C GLY A 94 -16.69 -45.79 4.15
N ALA A 95 -16.60 -45.41 2.88
CA ALA A 95 -16.83 -44.03 2.46
C ALA A 95 -17.34 -44.02 1.00
N SER A 96 -18.60 -44.42 0.81
CA SER A 96 -19.41 -43.80 -0.23
C SER A 96 -20.24 -42.72 0.47
N LEU A 97 -20.33 -41.52 -0.12
CA LEU A 97 -21.13 -40.36 0.31
C LEU A 97 -20.42 -39.30 1.18
N ALA A 98 -19.19 -38.88 0.82
CA ALA A 98 -18.57 -37.72 1.48
C ALA A 98 -17.81 -36.74 0.55
N GLU A 99 -17.86 -36.91 -0.78
CA GLU A 99 -17.15 -36.00 -1.72
C GLU A 99 -18.02 -34.86 -2.28
N ASP A 100 -19.34 -34.90 -2.09
CA ASP A 100 -20.26 -33.91 -2.68
C ASP A 100 -20.67 -32.76 -1.74
N GLU A 101 -20.31 -32.79 -0.44
CA GLU A 101 -20.73 -31.76 0.53
C GLU A 101 -19.70 -30.62 0.78
N GLU A 102 -18.43 -30.75 0.36
CA GLU A 102 -17.41 -29.71 0.61
C GLU A 102 -17.39 -28.55 -0.41
N VAL A 103 -18.15 -28.66 -1.51
CA VAL A 103 -18.09 -27.70 -2.63
C VAL A 103 -18.98 -26.46 -2.41
N ASP A 104 -19.83 -26.45 -1.38
CA ASP A 104 -20.85 -25.40 -1.17
C ASP A 104 -20.30 -24.10 -0.58
N GLN A 105 -18.98 -24.02 -0.34
CA GLN A 105 -18.30 -22.80 0.15
C GLN A 105 -17.10 -22.36 -0.73
N ALA A 106 -16.92 -22.95 -1.91
CA ALA A 106 -15.79 -22.63 -2.77
C ALA A 106 -15.84 -21.17 -3.26
N VAL A 107 -14.76 -20.43 -3.02
CA VAL A 107 -14.57 -19.05 -3.46
C VAL A 107 -13.58 -19.05 -4.62
N ILE A 108 -13.97 -18.47 -5.75
CA ILE A 108 -13.07 -18.35 -6.91
C ILE A 108 -11.97 -17.35 -6.60
N THR A 109 -10.72 -17.80 -6.71
CA THR A 109 -9.52 -17.00 -6.47
C THR A 109 -8.68 -16.96 -7.74
N THR A 110 -8.36 -15.77 -8.23
CA THR A 110 -7.50 -15.60 -9.40
C THR A 110 -6.03 -15.52 -8.99
N PHE A 111 -5.21 -16.35 -9.61
CA PHE A 111 -3.75 -16.21 -9.62
C PHE A 111 -3.32 -15.57 -10.94
N LYS A 112 -2.48 -14.55 -10.85
CA LYS A 112 -2.03 -13.74 -11.98
C LYS A 112 -0.52 -13.53 -11.91
N TRP A 113 0.15 -13.79 -13.03
CA TRP A 113 1.55 -13.43 -13.26
C TRP A 113 1.61 -12.38 -14.38
N PRO A 114 1.99 -11.12 -14.07
CA PRO A 114 2.00 -10.04 -15.05
C PRO A 114 2.95 -10.31 -16.22
N ALA A 115 2.52 -9.96 -17.44
CA ALA A 115 3.32 -10.08 -18.66
C ALA A 115 4.67 -9.34 -18.57
N ALA A 116 4.69 -8.23 -17.83
CA ALA A 116 5.86 -7.38 -17.63
C ALA A 116 7.00 -8.05 -16.82
N LEU A 117 6.74 -9.19 -16.17
CA LEU A 117 7.74 -9.93 -15.40
C LEU A 117 8.47 -11.00 -16.22
N ASP A 118 8.14 -11.12 -17.52
CA ASP A 118 8.63 -12.17 -18.43
C ASP A 118 8.32 -13.61 -17.95
N GLY A 119 8.56 -14.59 -18.82
CA GLY A 119 8.28 -16.02 -18.60
C GLY A 119 7.57 -16.68 -19.77
N GLN A 120 7.92 -17.93 -20.07
CA GLN A 120 7.29 -18.73 -21.14
C GLN A 120 6.32 -19.79 -20.59
N GLU A 121 6.69 -20.41 -19.48
CA GLU A 121 5.87 -21.39 -18.77
C GLU A 121 5.64 -20.92 -17.34
N VAL A 122 4.39 -20.71 -16.96
CA VAL A 122 4.03 -20.20 -15.64
C VAL A 122 3.03 -21.14 -15.00
N SER A 123 3.34 -21.61 -13.79
CA SER A 123 2.42 -22.38 -12.96
C SER A 123 2.41 -21.84 -11.53
N VAL A 124 1.34 -22.12 -10.79
CA VAL A 124 1.19 -21.77 -9.37
C VAL A 124 1.13 -23.05 -8.54
N VAL A 125 1.86 -23.06 -7.44
CA VAL A 125 1.93 -24.16 -6.48
C VAL A 125 1.72 -23.58 -5.09
N GLY A 126 0.92 -24.23 -4.25
CA GLY A 126 0.74 -23.75 -2.88
C GLY A 126 0.19 -24.77 -1.92
N SER A 127 -0.10 -24.29 -0.72
CA SER A 127 -0.74 -25.05 0.37
C SER A 127 -2.05 -25.74 -0.04
N PHE A 128 -2.81 -25.18 -0.99
CA PHE A 128 -4.02 -25.80 -1.54
C PHE A 128 -3.76 -27.02 -2.45
N SER A 129 -2.49 -27.30 -2.76
CA SER A 129 -2.04 -28.44 -3.56
C SER A 129 -1.00 -29.28 -2.82
N ASP A 130 -0.89 -29.09 -1.49
CA ASP A 130 0.16 -29.64 -0.64
C ASP A 130 1.58 -29.46 -1.20
N TRP A 131 1.78 -28.38 -1.95
CA TRP A 131 3.03 -28.06 -2.66
C TRP A 131 3.49 -29.11 -3.70
N GLN A 132 2.61 -30.00 -4.16
CA GLN A 132 2.99 -31.13 -5.03
C GLN A 132 2.55 -30.97 -6.48
N SER A 133 1.42 -30.31 -6.74
CA SER A 133 0.79 -30.29 -8.06
C SER A 133 0.73 -28.86 -8.62
N PRO A 134 1.69 -28.44 -9.46
CA PRO A 134 1.63 -27.14 -10.12
C PRO A 134 0.40 -27.02 -11.00
N ILE A 135 -0.32 -25.91 -10.83
CA ILE A 135 -1.46 -25.55 -11.68
C ILE A 135 -0.95 -24.57 -12.73
N GLU A 136 -0.96 -24.97 -14.00
CA GLU A 136 -0.54 -24.10 -15.10
C GLU A 136 -1.46 -22.88 -15.26
N LEU A 137 -0.83 -21.72 -15.47
CA LEU A 137 -1.50 -20.48 -15.83
C LEU A 137 -1.51 -20.32 -17.34
N ARG A 138 -2.60 -19.74 -17.86
CA ARG A 138 -2.77 -19.50 -19.30
C ARG A 138 -2.47 -18.06 -19.63
N LYS A 139 -1.71 -17.85 -20.71
CA LYS A 139 -1.41 -16.52 -21.22
C LYS A 139 -2.66 -15.89 -21.85
N SER A 140 -3.08 -14.74 -21.35
CA SER A 140 -4.14 -13.93 -21.95
C SER A 140 -3.66 -13.41 -23.30
N PRO A 141 -4.41 -13.64 -24.40
CA PRO A 141 -4.07 -13.11 -25.71
C PRO A 141 -4.24 -11.58 -25.78
N GLU A 142 -5.02 -10.98 -24.88
CA GLU A 142 -5.30 -9.55 -24.86
C GLU A 142 -4.26 -8.77 -24.04
N THR A 143 -3.99 -9.22 -22.81
CA THR A 143 -3.07 -8.50 -21.90
C THR A 143 -1.65 -9.08 -21.89
N GLY A 144 -1.47 -10.32 -22.37
CA GLY A 144 -0.22 -11.06 -22.26
C GLY A 144 0.06 -11.64 -20.86
N ASP A 145 -0.79 -11.35 -19.86
CA ASP A 145 -0.64 -11.85 -18.49
C ASP A 145 -0.94 -13.35 -18.42
N TYR A 146 -0.26 -14.08 -17.54
CA TYR A 146 -0.63 -15.48 -17.25
C TYR A 146 -1.65 -15.51 -16.12
N ILE A 147 -2.74 -16.26 -16.28
CA ILE A 147 -3.87 -16.26 -15.35
C ILE A 147 -4.44 -17.66 -15.14
N ARG A 148 -4.92 -17.92 -13.92
CA ARG A 148 -5.72 -19.08 -13.58
C ARG A 148 -6.71 -18.77 -12.46
N CYS A 149 -7.98 -19.10 -12.66
CA CYS A 149 -8.99 -19.13 -11.60
C CYS A 149 -9.00 -20.50 -10.90
N VAL A 150 -8.85 -20.49 -9.57
CA VAL A 150 -8.84 -21.70 -8.73
C VAL A 150 -9.94 -21.59 -7.68
N PRO A 151 -10.85 -22.59 -7.58
CA PRO A 151 -11.81 -22.66 -6.50
C PRO A 151 -11.10 -23.07 -5.20
N LEU A 152 -11.18 -22.23 -4.17
CA LEU A 152 -10.56 -22.48 -2.87
C LEU A 152 -11.58 -22.29 -1.74
N ALA A 153 -11.50 -23.10 -0.70
CA ALA A 153 -12.26 -22.83 0.53
C ALA A 153 -11.77 -21.53 1.19
N PRO A 154 -12.61 -20.81 1.95
CA PRO A 154 -12.15 -19.64 2.71
C PRO A 154 -11.01 -20.02 3.67
N GLY A 155 -9.94 -19.23 3.68
CA GLY A 155 -8.74 -19.59 4.42
C GLY A 155 -7.53 -18.77 4.02
N ASN A 156 -6.39 -19.01 4.67
CA ASN A 156 -5.15 -18.30 4.40
C ASN A 156 -4.17 -19.25 3.74
N TYR A 157 -3.77 -18.95 2.50
CA TYR A 157 -2.96 -19.83 1.67
C TYR A 157 -1.60 -19.21 1.40
N GLN A 158 -0.56 -20.03 1.56
CA GLN A 158 0.77 -19.72 1.05
C GLN A 158 0.96 -20.39 -0.32
N TYR A 159 1.65 -19.70 -1.22
CA TYR A 159 1.89 -20.18 -2.59
C TYR A 159 3.15 -19.56 -3.22
N LYS A 160 3.60 -20.12 -4.33
CA LYS A 160 4.66 -19.62 -5.22
C LYS A 160 4.29 -19.84 -6.67
N TYR A 161 4.95 -19.08 -7.53
CA TYR A 161 4.98 -19.36 -8.96
C TYR A 161 6.20 -20.21 -9.31
N VAL A 162 6.03 -21.09 -10.29
CA VAL A 162 7.14 -21.73 -10.98
C VAL A 162 7.14 -21.16 -12.40
N VAL A 163 8.14 -20.34 -12.69
CA VAL A 163 8.31 -19.62 -13.96
C VAL A 163 9.54 -20.16 -14.65
N ASP A 164 9.37 -20.79 -15.81
CA ASP A 164 10.45 -21.45 -16.57
C ASP A 164 11.29 -22.41 -15.70
N GLY A 165 10.61 -23.15 -14.82
CA GLY A 165 11.22 -24.10 -13.87
C GLY A 165 11.82 -23.47 -12.61
N VAL A 166 11.77 -22.14 -12.46
CA VAL A 166 12.30 -21.41 -11.30
C VAL A 166 11.18 -21.05 -10.33
N TRP A 167 11.34 -21.47 -9.07
CA TRP A 167 10.44 -21.09 -7.99
C TRP A 167 10.65 -19.63 -7.61
N THR A 168 9.60 -18.82 -7.72
CA THR A 168 9.64 -17.38 -7.44
C THR A 168 8.33 -16.90 -6.79
N THR A 169 8.40 -15.78 -6.10
CA THR A 169 7.22 -15.05 -5.63
C THR A 169 6.89 -13.92 -6.59
N SER A 170 5.61 -13.60 -6.76
CA SER A 170 5.19 -12.36 -7.42
C SER A 170 5.57 -11.17 -6.53
N PRO A 171 6.28 -10.15 -7.06
CA PRO A 171 6.59 -8.92 -6.33
C PRO A 171 5.38 -8.00 -6.14
N CYS A 172 4.28 -8.26 -6.87
CA CYS A 172 3.02 -7.51 -6.80
C CYS A 172 2.02 -8.12 -5.81
N GLU A 173 2.45 -9.10 -5.01
CA GLU A 173 1.58 -9.86 -4.11
C GLU A 173 2.20 -9.92 -2.71
N PRO A 174 1.39 -9.96 -1.63
CA PRO A 174 1.92 -10.07 -0.27
C PRO A 174 2.84 -11.28 -0.12
N VAL A 175 3.93 -11.11 0.64
CA VAL A 175 4.89 -12.17 0.94
C VAL A 175 4.94 -12.45 2.44
N THR A 176 5.26 -13.69 2.79
CA THR A 176 5.41 -14.16 4.17
C THR A 176 6.60 -15.10 4.28
N SER A 177 7.22 -15.17 5.46
CA SER A 177 8.31 -16.10 5.73
C SER A 177 7.75 -17.45 6.19
N ASP A 178 8.31 -18.54 5.69
CA ASP A 178 7.98 -19.89 6.13
C ASP A 178 8.66 -20.30 7.47
N GLY A 179 9.44 -19.39 8.07
CA GLY A 179 10.20 -19.64 9.29
C GLY A 179 11.50 -20.43 9.08
N GLN A 180 11.79 -20.90 7.86
CA GLN A 180 13.02 -21.61 7.48
C GLN A 180 13.94 -20.78 6.57
N GLY A 181 13.56 -19.52 6.32
CA GLY A 181 14.34 -18.57 5.52
C GLY A 181 13.91 -18.50 4.06
N PHE A 182 12.83 -19.18 3.66
CA PHE A 182 12.22 -19.01 2.36
C PHE A 182 10.98 -18.12 2.47
N PHE A 183 10.75 -17.31 1.43
CA PHE A 183 9.57 -16.45 1.32
C PHE A 183 8.57 -17.05 0.35
N ASN A 184 7.29 -17.02 0.71
CA ASN A 184 6.17 -17.45 -0.11
C ASN A 184 5.21 -16.26 -0.29
N ASN A 185 4.46 -16.20 -1.39
CA ASN A 185 3.31 -15.30 -1.44
C ASN A 185 2.22 -15.80 -0.48
N GLN A 186 1.41 -14.88 0.05
CA GLN A 186 0.32 -15.17 0.97
C GLN A 186 -0.99 -14.54 0.49
N ARG A 187 -2.07 -15.32 0.48
CA ARG A 187 -3.42 -14.88 0.07
C ARG A 187 -4.44 -15.29 1.14
N LEU A 188 -5.16 -14.30 1.67
CA LEU A 188 -6.42 -14.56 2.36
C LEU A 188 -7.52 -14.75 1.32
N VAL A 189 -8.17 -15.91 1.33
CA VAL A 189 -9.33 -16.24 0.51
C VAL A 189 -10.57 -16.04 1.37
N SER A 190 -11.42 -15.12 0.94
CA SER A 190 -12.75 -14.87 1.49
C SER A 190 -13.68 -14.36 0.39
N PRO A 191 -15.00 -14.60 0.46
CA PRO A 191 -15.93 -14.07 -0.52
C PRO A 191 -16.03 -12.55 -0.35
N THR A 192 -15.37 -11.79 -1.23
CA THR A 192 -15.39 -10.32 -1.20
C THR A 192 -16.42 -9.73 -2.16
N VAL A 193 -16.80 -10.49 -3.19
CA VAL A 193 -17.87 -10.14 -4.12
C VAL A 193 -18.69 -11.38 -4.45
N THR A 194 -19.99 -11.20 -4.63
CA THR A 194 -20.85 -12.21 -5.24
C THR A 194 -21.42 -11.64 -6.54
N PHE A 195 -21.06 -12.24 -7.66
CA PHE A 195 -21.67 -11.94 -8.94
C PHE A 195 -23.01 -12.64 -9.01
N HIS A 196 -24.06 -11.87 -9.25
CA HIS A 196 -25.43 -12.35 -9.31
C HIS A 196 -26.03 -12.06 -10.68
N TRP A 197 -26.70 -13.06 -11.25
CA TRP A 197 -27.50 -12.94 -12.45
C TRP A 197 -28.90 -13.50 -12.20
N SER A 198 -29.91 -12.63 -12.25
CA SER A 198 -31.28 -13.04 -11.99
C SER A 198 -31.85 -13.89 -13.12
N ARG A 199 -32.47 -15.02 -12.75
CA ARG A 199 -33.10 -15.97 -13.67
C ARG A 199 -34.20 -15.36 -14.52
N LYS A 200 -34.81 -14.25 -14.07
CA LYS A 200 -35.84 -13.51 -14.82
C LYS A 200 -35.32 -12.94 -16.14
N TRP A 201 -34.01 -12.74 -16.28
CA TRP A 201 -33.36 -12.29 -17.51
C TRP A 201 -33.02 -13.44 -18.48
N GLY A 202 -33.43 -14.66 -18.15
CA GLY A 202 -33.14 -15.86 -18.93
C GLY A 202 -31.73 -16.39 -18.68
N GLY A 203 -31.34 -17.38 -19.49
CA GLY A 203 -30.09 -18.12 -19.34
C GLY A 203 -30.30 -19.54 -18.84
N SER A 204 -29.71 -20.50 -19.53
CA SER A 204 -29.52 -21.87 -19.06
C SER A 204 -28.11 -22.06 -18.50
N GLU A 205 -27.13 -21.44 -19.15
CA GLU A 205 -25.73 -21.39 -18.73
C GLU A 205 -25.28 -19.93 -18.64
N VAL A 206 -24.71 -19.55 -17.50
CA VAL A 206 -24.23 -18.19 -17.23
C VAL A 206 -22.78 -18.27 -16.77
N PHE A 207 -21.92 -17.53 -17.46
CA PHE A 207 -20.52 -17.36 -17.08
C PHE A 207 -20.24 -15.88 -16.83
N VAL A 208 -19.18 -15.59 -16.08
CA VAL A 208 -18.65 -14.23 -15.94
C VAL A 208 -17.18 -14.19 -16.37
N ALA A 209 -16.82 -13.10 -17.03
CA ALA A 209 -15.44 -12.72 -17.26
C ALA A 209 -15.29 -11.21 -17.03
N GLY A 210 -14.08 -10.79 -16.70
CA GLY A 210 -13.76 -9.41 -16.43
C GLY A 210 -12.29 -9.19 -16.16
N ASP A 211 -11.97 -8.02 -15.61
CA ASP A 211 -10.59 -7.60 -15.28
C ASP A 211 -9.89 -8.63 -14.37
N PHE A 212 -10.63 -9.22 -13.43
CA PHE A 212 -10.13 -10.25 -12.50
C PHE A 212 -9.86 -11.62 -13.16
N THR A 213 -10.19 -11.79 -14.44
CA THR A 213 -9.84 -12.96 -15.28
C THR A 213 -8.95 -12.56 -16.45
N ALA A 214 -8.57 -11.27 -16.52
CA ALA A 214 -8.14 -10.53 -17.73
C ALA A 214 -8.81 -11.01 -19.01
N TRP A 215 -10.14 -11.16 -18.94
CA TRP A 215 -11.02 -11.53 -20.04
C TRP A 215 -10.66 -12.84 -20.77
N ALA A 216 -9.75 -13.64 -20.21
CA ALA A 216 -9.20 -14.85 -20.83
C ALA A 216 -9.82 -16.15 -20.33
N GLU A 217 -10.52 -16.12 -19.19
CA GLU A 217 -11.16 -17.29 -18.59
C GLU A 217 -12.64 -16.98 -18.28
N LEU A 218 -13.54 -17.87 -18.72
CA LEU A 218 -14.98 -17.80 -18.43
C LEU A 218 -15.27 -18.62 -17.19
N VAL A 219 -15.75 -17.97 -16.12
CA VAL A 219 -16.05 -18.63 -14.85
C VAL A 219 -17.54 -18.92 -14.76
N PRO A 220 -17.98 -20.19 -14.64
CA PRO A 220 -19.41 -20.53 -14.58
C PRO A 220 -20.04 -20.10 -13.26
N LEU A 221 -21.22 -19.47 -13.33
CA LEU A 221 -22.07 -19.21 -12.17
C LEU A 221 -22.88 -20.46 -11.81
N ARG A 222 -23.18 -20.62 -10.52
CA ARG A 222 -23.98 -21.74 -9.98
C ARG A 222 -25.40 -21.28 -9.70
N VAL A 223 -26.37 -22.17 -9.91
CA VAL A 223 -27.77 -21.90 -9.55
C VAL A 223 -27.92 -22.00 -8.03
N ASP A 224 -28.38 -20.94 -7.40
CA ASP A 224 -28.79 -20.95 -6.00
C ASP A 224 -30.11 -21.74 -5.86
N PRO A 225 -30.14 -22.84 -5.09
CA PRO A 225 -31.33 -23.67 -4.92
C PRO A 225 -32.55 -22.90 -4.39
N ALA A 226 -32.35 -21.86 -3.56
CA ALA A 226 -33.44 -21.12 -2.92
C ALA A 226 -34.06 -20.09 -3.86
N SER A 227 -33.23 -19.26 -4.51
CA SER A 227 -33.71 -18.19 -5.39
C SER A 227 -33.88 -18.63 -6.86
N GLN A 228 -33.24 -19.73 -7.26
CA GLN A 228 -33.08 -20.18 -8.65
C GLN A 228 -32.27 -19.22 -9.55
N ASP A 229 -31.70 -18.16 -8.97
CA ASP A 229 -30.80 -17.23 -9.63
C ASP A 229 -29.38 -17.81 -9.75
N PHE A 230 -28.55 -17.22 -10.60
CA PHE A 230 -27.16 -17.63 -10.78
C PHE A 230 -26.25 -16.77 -9.89
N ASN A 231 -25.35 -17.42 -9.14
CA ASN A 231 -24.43 -16.79 -8.20
C ASN A 231 -23.00 -17.33 -8.36
N LEU A 232 -22.02 -16.46 -8.11
CA LEU A 232 -20.61 -16.83 -7.99
C LEU A 232 -19.92 -15.94 -6.97
N SER A 233 -19.39 -16.55 -5.91
CA SER A 233 -18.55 -15.85 -4.94
C SER A 233 -17.09 -15.86 -5.39
N CYS A 234 -16.48 -14.67 -5.43
CA CYS A 234 -15.07 -14.50 -5.77
C CYS A 234 -14.32 -13.80 -4.62
N SER A 235 -13.04 -14.13 -4.50
CA SER A 235 -12.09 -13.42 -3.64
C SER A 235 -11.27 -12.47 -4.50
N LEU A 236 -11.77 -11.26 -4.63
CA LEU A 236 -11.09 -10.17 -5.32
C LEU A 236 -10.44 -9.23 -4.30
N THR A 237 -9.26 -8.72 -4.64
CA THR A 237 -8.59 -7.65 -3.89
C THR A 237 -9.42 -6.35 -3.95
N PRO A 238 -9.27 -5.43 -2.98
CA PRO A 238 -9.94 -4.13 -3.04
C PRO A 238 -9.64 -3.40 -4.35
N GLY A 239 -10.67 -2.81 -4.97
CA GLY A 239 -10.54 -2.19 -6.29
C GLY A 239 -11.85 -2.14 -7.05
N THR A 240 -11.85 -1.50 -8.22
CA THR A 240 -13.00 -1.48 -9.13
C THR A 240 -12.71 -2.37 -10.34
N TYR A 241 -13.63 -3.27 -10.64
CA TYR A 241 -13.50 -4.25 -11.70
C TYR A 241 -14.62 -4.09 -12.71
N SER A 242 -14.24 -4.17 -13.99
CA SER A 242 -15.11 -4.28 -15.15
C SER A 242 -15.38 -5.75 -15.43
N TYR A 243 -16.62 -6.08 -15.75
CA TYR A 243 -17.00 -7.45 -16.09
C TYR A 243 -18.26 -7.49 -16.95
N GLN A 244 -18.47 -8.63 -17.61
CA GLN A 244 -19.68 -8.96 -18.35
C GLN A 244 -20.07 -10.43 -18.09
N PHE A 245 -21.32 -10.74 -18.34
CA PHE A 245 -21.83 -12.11 -18.32
C PHE A 245 -21.85 -12.67 -19.74
N LEU A 246 -21.48 -13.94 -19.89
CA LEU A 246 -21.77 -14.71 -21.10
C LEU A 246 -22.94 -15.63 -20.79
N VAL A 247 -24.09 -15.38 -21.39
CA VAL A 247 -25.34 -16.10 -21.12
C VAL A 247 -25.81 -16.78 -22.38
N ASP A 248 -25.89 -18.11 -22.37
CA ASP A 248 -26.23 -18.94 -23.53
C ASP A 248 -25.45 -18.53 -24.80
N GLY A 249 -24.17 -18.20 -24.63
CA GLY A 249 -23.25 -17.79 -25.70
C GLY A 249 -23.33 -16.31 -26.13
N THR A 250 -24.13 -15.48 -25.46
CA THR A 250 -24.26 -14.05 -25.76
C THR A 250 -23.70 -13.20 -24.62
N TRP A 251 -22.80 -12.25 -24.93
CA TRP A 251 -22.29 -11.29 -23.96
C TRP A 251 -23.39 -10.30 -23.55
N MET A 252 -23.62 -10.18 -22.25
CA MET A 252 -24.66 -9.37 -21.66
C MET A 252 -24.14 -8.62 -20.43
N THR A 253 -24.72 -7.46 -20.18
CA THR A 253 -24.56 -6.72 -18.92
C THR A 253 -25.83 -6.86 -18.09
N SER A 254 -25.69 -7.04 -16.77
CA SER A 254 -26.82 -7.00 -15.85
C SER A 254 -27.37 -5.58 -15.76
N PRO A 255 -28.68 -5.36 -15.99
CA PRO A 255 -29.31 -4.04 -15.87
C PRO A 255 -29.45 -3.59 -14.40
N GLU A 256 -29.16 -4.46 -13.43
CA GLU A 256 -29.32 -4.20 -12.00
C GLU A 256 -28.05 -3.63 -11.35
N VAL A 257 -26.93 -3.69 -12.06
CA VAL A 257 -25.63 -3.22 -11.58
C VAL A 257 -25.20 -2.01 -12.38
N ASN A 258 -24.40 -1.14 -11.76
CA ASN A 258 -23.82 0.01 -12.44
C ASN A 258 -23.12 -0.41 -13.73
N MET A 259 -23.39 0.31 -14.83
CA MET A 259 -22.81 0.07 -16.14
C MET A 259 -22.01 1.30 -16.55
N ALA A 260 -20.76 1.08 -16.95
CA ALA A 260 -19.89 2.13 -17.48
C ALA A 260 -19.03 1.56 -18.60
N PRO A 261 -18.62 2.39 -19.58
CA PRO A 261 -17.64 1.96 -20.56
C PRO A 261 -16.33 1.56 -19.87
N ASP A 262 -15.70 0.50 -20.38
CA ASP A 262 -14.30 0.18 -20.08
C ASP A 262 -13.34 1.12 -20.85
N ASP A 263 -12.04 0.87 -20.71
CA ASP A 263 -10.98 1.68 -21.31
C ASP A 263 -11.00 1.63 -22.85
N ASP A 264 -11.60 0.58 -23.43
CA ASP A 264 -11.80 0.40 -24.87
C ASP A 264 -13.18 0.92 -25.36
N GLY A 265 -14.00 1.44 -24.44
CA GLY A 265 -15.32 1.99 -24.73
C GLY A 265 -16.44 0.96 -24.84
N HIS A 266 -16.20 -0.31 -24.48
CA HIS A 266 -17.24 -1.33 -24.39
C HIS A 266 -18.04 -1.16 -23.11
N LEU A 267 -19.37 -1.29 -23.19
CA LEU A 267 -20.23 -1.15 -22.03
C LEU A 267 -20.11 -2.39 -21.14
N CYS A 268 -19.63 -2.20 -19.91
CA CYS A 268 -19.40 -3.27 -18.94
C CYS A 268 -20.13 -2.98 -17.62
N ASN A 269 -20.44 -4.02 -16.86
CA ASN A 269 -20.80 -3.85 -15.46
C ASN A 269 -19.55 -3.47 -14.65
N LYS A 270 -19.73 -2.64 -13.62
CA LYS A 270 -18.67 -2.25 -12.68
C LYS A 270 -19.01 -2.75 -11.29
N VAL A 271 -18.05 -3.39 -10.62
CA VAL A 271 -18.15 -3.71 -9.20
C VAL A 271 -16.96 -3.12 -8.46
N THR A 272 -17.23 -2.45 -7.35
CA THR A 272 -16.20 -1.96 -6.44
C THR A 272 -16.18 -2.86 -5.23
N VAL A 273 -15.03 -3.50 -5.00
CA VAL A 273 -14.77 -4.32 -3.83
C VAL A 273 -14.13 -3.44 -2.78
N GLU A 274 -14.87 -3.17 -1.71
CA GLU A 274 -14.37 -2.52 -0.52
C GLU A 274 -13.73 -3.55 0.42
N ALA A 275 -12.76 -3.14 1.23
CA ALA A 275 -12.18 -4.06 2.20
C ALA A 275 -13.20 -4.38 3.33
N PRO A 276 -13.46 -5.66 3.66
CA PRO A 276 -14.45 -6.06 4.68
C PRO A 276 -14.02 -5.62 6.09
N ILE A 277 -14.91 -5.32 7.05
CA ILE A 277 -14.51 -4.87 8.41
C ILE A 277 -14.09 -6.06 9.29
N ALA A 278 -12.90 -5.98 9.90
CA ALA A 278 -12.30 -6.96 10.81
C ALA A 278 -12.55 -6.70 12.30
N PHE A 279 -12.47 -5.43 12.73
CA PHE A 279 -12.49 -5.07 14.14
C PHE A 279 -13.18 -3.73 14.41
N HIS A 280 -13.76 -3.62 15.60
CA HIS A 280 -14.12 -2.36 16.24
C HIS A 280 -13.15 -2.10 17.40
N ILE A 281 -12.54 -0.92 17.40
CA ILE A 281 -11.59 -0.50 18.44
C ILE A 281 -12.20 0.67 19.21
N PHE A 282 -12.22 0.54 20.53
CA PHE A 282 -12.78 1.52 21.45
C PHE A 282 -11.68 2.11 22.31
N TYR A 283 -11.63 3.44 22.35
CA TYR A 283 -10.74 4.18 23.24
C TYR A 283 -11.53 4.91 24.30
N ALA A 284 -11.08 4.86 25.55
CA ALA A 284 -11.64 5.65 26.64
C ALA A 284 -10.52 6.34 27.44
N THR A 285 -10.82 7.54 27.93
CA THR A 285 -9.90 8.32 28.77
C THR A 285 -10.51 8.69 30.10
N GLY A 286 -9.70 8.65 31.17
CA GLY A 286 -10.04 9.18 32.49
C GLY A 286 -10.53 8.15 33.51
N TRP A 287 -10.57 6.86 33.17
CA TRP A 287 -10.98 5.75 34.05
C TRP A 287 -9.93 4.63 33.98
N ASP A 288 -9.20 4.38 35.07
CA ASP A 288 -7.98 3.54 35.10
C ASP A 288 -8.23 2.03 35.16
N ASP A 289 -9.47 1.56 35.31
CA ASP A 289 -9.85 0.13 35.23
C ASP A 289 -11.06 -0.07 34.31
N ALA A 290 -11.26 0.85 33.35
CA ALA A 290 -12.40 0.83 32.45
C ALA A 290 -12.67 -0.57 31.85
N VAL A 291 -13.90 -1.03 31.97
CA VAL A 291 -14.43 -2.24 31.31
C VAL A 291 -15.44 -1.79 30.26
N LEU A 292 -15.26 -2.21 29.02
CA LEU A 292 -16.20 -1.97 27.94
C LEU A 292 -17.31 -3.02 28.04
N GLN A 293 -18.56 -2.58 27.98
CA GLN A 293 -19.75 -3.42 27.93
C GLN A 293 -20.29 -3.29 26.51
N VAL A 294 -20.47 -4.39 25.79
CA VAL A 294 -20.91 -4.37 24.38
C VAL A 294 -21.98 -5.42 24.11
N ARG A 295 -22.90 -5.15 23.19
CA ARG A 295 -23.84 -6.14 22.62
C ARG A 295 -24.15 -5.85 21.15
N ASN A 296 -24.60 -6.85 20.41
CA ASN A 296 -25.08 -6.69 19.04
C ASN A 296 -26.51 -6.10 19.06
N ARG A 297 -26.80 -5.08 18.24
CA ARG A 297 -28.16 -4.54 18.11
C ARG A 297 -28.97 -5.41 17.16
N THR A 298 -29.84 -6.25 17.71
CA THR A 298 -30.86 -6.96 16.94
C THR A 298 -32.04 -6.01 16.70
N GLY A 299 -32.61 -6.00 15.50
CA GLY A 299 -33.62 -5.03 15.07
C GLY A 299 -34.97 -5.05 15.80
N ASP A 300 -35.15 -5.90 16.82
CA ASP A 300 -36.35 -5.93 17.66
C ASP A 300 -36.07 -5.29 19.03
N GLU A 301 -36.84 -4.26 19.33
CA GLU A 301 -36.90 -3.58 20.63
C GLU A 301 -37.48 -4.52 21.69
N ASP A 302 -36.64 -5.19 22.47
CA ASP A 302 -37.00 -5.53 23.84
C ASP A 302 -35.77 -5.52 24.77
N ALA A 303 -35.77 -4.53 25.66
CA ALA A 303 -34.68 -4.20 26.58
C ALA A 303 -34.65 -5.14 27.80
N SER A 304 -34.52 -6.45 27.59
CA SER A 304 -34.17 -7.39 28.65
C SER A 304 -32.66 -7.62 28.72
N SER A 305 -32.14 -7.83 29.93
CA SER A 305 -30.71 -7.79 30.29
C SER A 305 -29.82 -8.90 29.71
N SER A 306 -30.31 -9.72 28.78
CA SER A 306 -29.56 -10.83 28.19
C SER A 306 -28.87 -10.39 26.90
N GLY A 307 -27.54 -10.24 26.91
CA GLY A 307 -26.74 -10.04 25.70
C GLY A 307 -25.52 -9.13 25.85
N TRP A 308 -25.39 -8.42 26.97
CA TRP A 308 -24.19 -7.66 27.28
C TRP A 308 -23.03 -8.59 27.59
N ARG A 309 -21.92 -8.41 26.88
CA ARG A 309 -20.65 -9.05 27.20
C ARG A 309 -19.63 -8.01 27.65
N GLU A 310 -18.86 -8.37 28.66
CA GLU A 310 -17.74 -7.57 29.12
C GLU A 310 -16.55 -7.79 28.19
N VAL A 311 -15.93 -6.69 27.79
CA VAL A 311 -14.68 -6.67 27.04
C VAL A 311 -13.68 -5.88 27.87
N PRO A 312 -12.62 -6.54 28.39
CA PRO A 312 -11.62 -5.86 29.19
C PRO A 312 -10.94 -4.76 28.35
N MET A 313 -10.77 -3.57 28.93
CA MET A 313 -9.96 -2.53 28.30
C MET A 313 -8.54 -2.56 28.88
N PHE A 314 -7.55 -2.59 27.99
CA PHE A 314 -6.14 -2.68 28.35
C PHE A 314 -5.49 -1.30 28.39
N ASN A 315 -4.48 -1.15 29.24
CA ASN A 315 -3.69 0.09 29.31
C ASN A 315 -2.88 0.27 28.04
N THR A 316 -2.94 1.48 27.48
CA THR A 316 -2.12 1.87 26.32
C THR A 316 -1.28 3.10 26.67
N PRO A 317 0.03 3.12 26.37
CA PRO A 317 0.86 4.31 26.55
C PRO A 317 0.39 5.45 25.62
N SER A 318 0.64 6.72 25.96
CA SER A 318 0.34 7.87 25.09
C SER A 318 1.53 8.83 25.03
N ARG A 319 1.82 9.41 23.85
CA ARG A 319 2.92 10.36 23.63
C ARG A 319 2.72 11.69 24.39
N ALA A 320 1.47 12.07 24.70
CA ALA A 320 1.15 13.27 25.48
C ALA A 320 1.48 13.13 26.98
N SER A 321 1.73 11.90 27.47
CA SER A 321 2.12 11.63 28.86
C SER A 321 3.24 10.57 28.93
N PRO A 322 4.52 10.97 28.81
CA PRO A 322 5.67 10.07 28.69
C PRO A 322 6.00 9.26 29.96
N GLN A 323 5.23 9.43 31.05
CA GLN A 323 5.32 8.59 32.26
C GLN A 323 4.23 7.51 32.33
N GLY A 324 3.33 7.45 31.33
CA GLY A 324 2.20 6.52 31.29
C GLY A 324 1.00 7.04 32.08
N GLY A 325 -0.14 7.21 31.39
CA GLY A 325 -1.41 7.54 32.04
C GLY A 325 -2.58 7.69 31.06
N SER A 326 -3.71 7.09 31.47
CA SER A 326 -5.11 7.41 31.14
C SER A 326 -5.80 6.81 29.91
N TRP A 327 -5.13 6.10 28.99
CA TRP A 327 -5.79 5.58 27.78
C TRP A 327 -6.09 4.08 27.87
N LYS A 328 -7.36 3.74 27.69
CA LYS A 328 -7.89 2.39 27.72
C LYS A 328 -8.36 1.97 26.33
N MET A 329 -7.93 0.80 25.86
CA MET A 329 -8.31 0.24 24.57
C MET A 329 -9.04 -1.10 24.73
N ALA A 330 -10.16 -1.28 24.05
CA ALA A 330 -10.79 -2.59 23.87
C ALA A 330 -11.01 -2.88 22.37
N VAL A 331 -10.83 -4.15 21.99
CA VAL A 331 -11.00 -4.63 20.61
C VAL A 331 -12.14 -5.63 20.57
N VAL A 332 -13.06 -5.42 19.64
CA VAL A 332 -14.21 -6.29 19.39
C VAL A 332 -14.11 -6.83 17.96
N PRO A 333 -13.90 -8.15 17.77
CA PRO A 333 -13.93 -8.78 16.45
C PRO A 333 -15.29 -8.59 15.77
N ALA A 334 -15.29 -8.28 14.48
CA ALA A 334 -16.49 -8.27 13.66
C ALA A 334 -16.79 -9.71 13.20
N THR A 335 -17.79 -10.37 13.81
CA THR A 335 -18.20 -11.74 13.48
C THR A 335 -19.66 -11.77 13.03
N GLY A 336 -19.97 -12.62 12.03
CA GLY A 336 -21.33 -12.72 11.46
C GLY A 336 -21.72 -11.44 10.72
N ASP A 337 -22.97 -10.99 10.89
CA ASP A 337 -23.54 -9.82 10.21
C ASP A 337 -22.72 -8.52 10.44
N LEU A 338 -21.94 -8.43 11.53
CA LEU A 338 -21.02 -7.32 11.80
C LEU A 338 -19.90 -7.16 10.76
N ALA A 339 -19.49 -8.24 10.09
CA ALA A 339 -18.46 -8.22 9.04
C ALA A 339 -19.00 -7.70 7.70
N THR A 340 -20.33 -7.75 7.49
CA THR A 340 -21.02 -7.37 6.25
C THR A 340 -21.67 -5.98 6.32
N GLY A 341 -21.45 -5.22 7.40
CA GLY A 341 -21.83 -3.80 7.49
C GLY A 341 -23.21 -3.48 8.07
N GLN A 342 -23.96 -4.45 8.60
CA GLN A 342 -25.26 -4.30 9.29
C GLN A 342 -25.35 -5.38 10.39
N PRO A 343 -25.71 -5.18 11.67
CA PRO A 343 -26.20 -4.00 12.39
C PRO A 343 -25.16 -3.39 13.36
N GLN A 344 -25.50 -2.27 13.99
CA GLN A 344 -24.62 -1.47 14.84
C GLN A 344 -24.47 -2.08 16.26
N LEU A 345 -23.33 -1.88 16.93
CA LEU A 345 -23.11 -2.33 18.32
C LEU A 345 -23.67 -1.32 19.32
N ASP A 346 -24.33 -1.78 20.39
CA ASP A 346 -24.60 -0.95 21.57
C ASP A 346 -23.44 -1.12 22.57
N PHE A 347 -22.97 -0.03 23.21
CA PHE A 347 -21.87 -0.09 24.17
C PHE A 347 -21.96 0.94 25.32
N PHE A 348 -21.29 0.66 26.45
CA PHE A 348 -20.99 1.60 27.55
C PHE A 348 -19.72 1.19 28.34
N VAL A 349 -19.22 2.02 29.28
CA VAL A 349 -17.95 1.79 30.03
C VAL A 349 -18.14 1.81 31.56
N SER A 350 -17.41 1.00 32.35
CA SER A 350 -17.53 0.89 33.84
C SER A 350 -16.21 0.69 34.67
N ASN A 351 -16.13 1.26 35.91
CA ASN A 351 -15.24 1.13 37.14
C ASN A 351 -13.66 1.13 37.17
N GLY A 352 -12.99 1.82 38.15
CA GLY A 352 -11.82 1.40 39.02
C GLY A 352 -10.57 2.36 39.25
N SER A 353 -9.61 1.99 40.15
CA SER A 353 -8.77 2.84 41.07
C SER A 353 -7.21 2.83 40.90
N GLU A 354 -6.54 3.96 41.20
CA GLU A 354 -5.12 4.33 40.91
C GLU A 354 -3.97 3.56 41.62
N LYS A 355 -2.93 3.11 40.87
CA LYS A 355 -1.52 2.85 41.31
C LYS A 355 -0.48 2.97 40.14
N PRO A 356 0.82 3.25 40.40
CA PRO A 356 1.80 3.74 39.40
C PRO A 356 2.56 2.68 38.54
N PHE A 357 3.05 3.15 37.37
CA PHE A 357 3.41 2.45 36.10
C PHE A 357 4.88 1.97 35.90
N PRO A 358 5.13 1.02 34.96
CA PRO A 358 6.43 0.79 34.28
C PRO A 358 6.45 1.13 32.76
N ARG A 359 7.65 1.43 32.20
CA ARG A 359 7.97 1.99 30.84
C ARG A 359 7.92 1.00 29.65
N ALA A 360 7.86 1.54 28.42
CA ALA A 360 7.88 0.85 27.12
C ALA A 360 9.13 -0.03 26.86
N ARG A 361 8.97 -1.15 26.13
CA ARG A 361 9.97 -2.21 25.94
C ARG A 361 10.74 -2.22 24.60
N ALA A 362 10.40 -1.39 23.60
CA ALA A 362 11.06 -1.39 22.27
C ALA A 362 11.79 -0.06 21.94
N ALA A 363 12.79 -0.12 21.06
CA ALA A 363 13.59 1.05 20.65
C ALA A 363 12.86 1.95 19.63
N PRO A 364 13.19 3.24 19.49
CA PRO A 364 12.55 4.16 18.55
C PRO A 364 12.77 3.83 17.07
N THR A 365 11.86 4.26 16.19
CA THR A 365 12.00 4.19 14.72
C THR A 365 12.39 5.57 14.16
N MET A 366 13.07 5.63 13.02
CA MET A 366 13.25 6.86 12.25
C MET A 366 12.59 6.69 10.89
N LEU A 367 11.71 7.60 10.51
CA LEU A 367 11.17 7.68 9.15
C LEU A 367 11.82 8.86 8.43
N VAL A 368 12.36 8.60 7.26
CA VAL A 368 12.95 9.60 6.36
C VAL A 368 12.20 9.55 5.04
N SER A 369 11.33 10.53 4.80
CA SER A 369 10.43 10.53 3.65
C SER A 369 10.77 11.67 2.70
N ASP A 370 10.69 11.43 1.39
CA ASP A 370 10.47 12.52 0.45
C ASP A 370 9.11 13.20 0.71
N LEU A 371 8.90 14.40 0.16
CA LEU A 371 7.66 15.14 0.29
C LEU A 371 6.75 14.96 -0.92
N ASP A 372 7.18 15.40 -2.09
CA ASP A 372 6.30 15.65 -3.23
C ASP A 372 6.04 14.35 -3.99
N GLY A 373 4.82 13.86 -3.96
CA GLY A 373 4.48 12.54 -4.51
C GLY A 373 4.69 11.40 -3.51
N THR A 374 5.31 11.66 -2.35
CA THR A 374 5.57 10.66 -1.31
C THR A 374 4.78 10.94 -0.02
N MET A 375 5.05 12.04 0.70
CA MET A 375 4.28 12.39 1.91
C MET A 375 3.06 13.25 1.58
N VAL A 376 3.15 14.09 0.56
CA VAL A 376 2.10 15.01 0.12
C VAL A 376 1.84 14.87 -1.37
N GLY A 377 0.67 15.32 -1.80
CA GLY A 377 0.32 15.43 -3.22
C GLY A 377 -0.80 16.43 -3.43
N ASP A 378 -1.36 16.41 -4.63
CA ASP A 378 -2.42 17.32 -5.05
C ASP A 378 -3.81 16.70 -4.87
N GLY A 379 -4.76 17.50 -4.39
CA GLY A 379 -6.17 17.14 -4.26
C GLY A 379 -6.56 16.49 -2.93
N GLU A 380 -7.89 16.38 -2.73
CA GLU A 380 -8.49 15.96 -1.45
C GLU A 380 -8.03 14.57 -0.98
N PHE A 381 -7.79 13.64 -1.91
CA PHE A 381 -7.30 12.31 -1.58
C PHE A 381 -5.90 12.34 -0.95
N ALA A 382 -5.00 13.16 -1.51
CA ALA A 382 -3.65 13.32 -0.99
C ALA A 382 -3.65 14.00 0.39
N ASP A 383 -4.50 15.01 0.56
CA ASP A 383 -4.66 15.70 1.85
C ASP A 383 -5.22 14.78 2.94
N ALA A 384 -6.20 13.93 2.59
CA ALA A 384 -6.71 12.91 3.49
C ALA A 384 -5.62 11.90 3.90
N ALA A 385 -4.84 11.40 2.94
CA ALA A 385 -3.73 10.48 3.21
C ALA A 385 -2.67 11.11 4.13
N THR A 386 -2.32 12.37 3.88
CA THR A 386 -1.36 13.14 4.70
C THR A 386 -1.89 13.32 6.12
N THR A 387 -3.18 13.67 6.26
CA THR A 387 -3.83 13.85 7.56
C THR A 387 -3.88 12.55 8.36
N GLU A 388 -4.23 11.44 7.70
CA GLU A 388 -4.23 10.11 8.33
C GLU A 388 -2.84 9.71 8.81
N PHE A 389 -1.81 9.95 7.99
CA PHE A 389 -0.43 9.73 8.41
C PHE A 389 -0.06 10.61 9.61
N SER A 390 -0.49 11.87 9.64
CA SER A 390 -0.23 12.77 10.76
C SER A 390 -0.87 12.26 12.06
N SER A 391 -2.14 11.86 12.02
CA SER A 391 -2.79 11.20 13.15
C SER A 391 -2.08 9.90 13.54
N TYR A 392 -1.74 9.04 12.57
CA TYR A 392 -1.00 7.81 12.82
C TYR A 392 0.36 8.08 13.49
N TRP A 393 1.13 9.05 13.01
CA TRP A 393 2.46 9.34 13.52
C TRP A 393 2.44 9.99 14.89
N GLU A 394 1.48 10.88 15.14
CA GLU A 394 1.37 11.62 16.39
C GLU A 394 0.65 10.84 17.50
N ASP A 395 -0.38 10.06 17.16
CA ASP A 395 -1.25 9.41 18.13
C ASP A 395 -0.84 7.95 18.44
N ASN A 396 0.05 7.34 17.65
CA ASN A 396 0.47 5.95 17.84
C ASN A 396 1.60 5.80 18.88
N ALA A 397 1.26 5.17 19.99
CA ALA A 397 2.16 4.93 21.12
C ALA A 397 3.39 4.07 20.78
N ALA A 398 3.28 3.15 19.81
CA ALA A 398 4.40 2.31 19.39
C ALA A 398 5.51 3.11 18.71
N LEU A 399 5.16 4.27 18.15
CA LEU A 399 6.10 5.20 17.52
C LEU A 399 6.62 6.24 18.53
N CYS A 400 6.35 6.11 19.82
CA CYS A 400 6.84 7.05 20.82
C CYS A 400 8.38 7.12 20.82
N GLY A 401 8.91 8.35 20.82
CA GLY A 401 10.35 8.61 20.73
C GLY A 401 10.93 8.46 19.32
N SER A 402 10.12 8.05 18.33
CA SER A 402 10.53 7.97 16.93
C SER A 402 10.78 9.35 16.34
N VAL A 403 11.60 9.38 15.29
CA VAL A 403 12.11 10.61 14.65
C VAL A 403 11.53 10.71 13.24
N LEU A 404 10.85 11.83 12.95
CA LEU A 404 10.35 12.12 11.60
C LEU A 404 11.30 13.06 10.87
N VAL A 405 11.69 12.67 9.66
CA VAL A 405 12.59 13.43 8.81
C VAL A 405 11.94 13.61 7.44
N TYR A 406 11.84 14.84 6.96
CA TYR A 406 11.53 15.10 5.54
C TYR A 406 12.82 15.36 4.77
N ASN A 407 13.00 14.66 3.66
CA ASN A 407 14.20 14.68 2.81
C ASN A 407 13.86 15.09 1.38
N THR A 408 13.78 16.40 1.18
CA THR A 408 13.18 17.02 -0.02
C THR A 408 14.20 17.81 -0.84
N GLY A 409 13.90 17.96 -2.13
CA GLY A 409 14.59 18.90 -3.02
C GLY A 409 14.24 20.38 -2.76
N ARG A 410 13.13 20.65 -2.05
CA ARG A 410 12.67 22.00 -1.71
C ARG A 410 13.68 22.74 -0.83
N SER A 411 13.71 24.07 -0.94
CA SER A 411 14.38 24.93 0.03
C SER A 411 13.54 25.09 1.30
N LEU A 412 14.13 25.59 2.40
CA LEU A 412 13.40 25.83 3.64
C LEU A 412 12.19 26.75 3.41
N GLY A 413 12.33 27.81 2.62
CA GLY A 413 11.23 28.73 2.30
C GLY A 413 10.08 28.04 1.56
N GLN A 414 10.40 27.18 0.59
CA GLN A 414 9.41 26.40 -0.16
C GLN A 414 8.70 25.35 0.73
N PHE A 415 9.43 24.73 1.65
CA PHE A 415 8.83 23.86 2.66
C PHE A 415 7.86 24.62 3.56
N MET A 416 8.24 25.81 4.04
CA MET A 416 7.36 26.59 4.92
C MET A 416 6.09 27.08 4.21
N ALA A 417 6.18 27.43 2.93
CA ALA A 417 5.01 27.73 2.12
C ALA A 417 4.07 26.52 2.01
N LEU A 418 4.62 25.33 1.70
CA LEU A 418 3.87 24.08 1.66
C LEU A 418 3.25 23.73 3.02
N PHE A 419 3.99 23.90 4.11
CA PHE A 419 3.52 23.63 5.46
C PHE A 419 2.34 24.54 5.85
N GLN A 420 2.38 25.81 5.43
CA GLN A 420 1.25 26.73 5.60
C GLN A 420 0.06 26.38 4.71
N GLU A 421 0.31 25.96 3.47
CA GLU A 421 -0.73 25.51 2.54
C GLU A 421 -1.46 24.26 3.07
N LYS A 422 -0.70 23.28 3.58
CA LYS A 422 -1.19 22.02 4.14
C LYS A 422 -1.49 22.10 5.65
N ALA A 423 -1.70 23.31 6.18
CA ALA A 423 -1.85 23.55 7.61
C ALA A 423 -2.98 22.70 8.22
N GLY A 424 -2.62 21.86 9.20
CA GLY A 424 -3.53 20.94 9.89
C GLY A 424 -3.54 19.50 9.36
N ALA A 425 -2.97 19.25 8.17
CA ALA A 425 -2.83 17.92 7.59
C ALA A 425 -1.43 17.34 7.77
N LEU A 426 -0.38 18.14 7.56
CA LEU A 426 1.00 17.66 7.54
C LEU A 426 1.60 17.52 8.95
N ALA A 427 2.14 16.34 9.26
CA ALA A 427 2.88 16.11 10.50
C ALA A 427 4.12 17.01 10.56
N LEU A 428 4.41 17.57 11.73
CA LEU A 428 5.60 18.38 11.93
C LEU A 428 6.82 17.46 12.12
N PRO A 429 7.86 17.56 11.27
CA PRO A 429 9.03 16.70 11.40
C PRO A 429 9.96 17.16 12.53
N ASP A 430 10.83 16.26 12.99
CA ASP A 430 11.93 16.59 13.90
C ASP A 430 13.11 17.21 13.16
N VAL A 431 13.30 16.78 11.91
CA VAL A 431 14.43 17.18 11.06
C VAL A 431 13.94 17.47 9.64
N LEU A 432 14.45 18.55 9.06
CA LEU A 432 14.31 18.84 7.64
C LEU A 432 15.66 18.69 6.96
N ILE A 433 15.73 17.81 5.97
CA ILE A 433 16.80 17.73 4.99
C ILE A 433 16.27 18.40 3.72
N THR A 434 16.93 19.46 3.28
CA THR A 434 16.48 20.32 2.18
C THR A 434 17.57 20.47 1.12
N ALA A 435 17.18 21.04 -0.03
CA ALA A 435 18.09 21.29 -1.15
C ALA A 435 18.89 20.04 -1.54
N VAL A 436 18.19 18.90 -1.65
CA VAL A 436 18.73 17.59 -2.08
C VAL A 436 19.86 17.10 -1.16
N GLY A 437 19.69 17.30 0.15
CA GLY A 437 20.66 16.82 1.14
C GLY A 437 21.82 17.78 1.42
N THR A 438 21.75 19.03 0.97
CA THR A 438 22.84 20.01 1.22
C THR A 438 22.61 20.89 2.45
N LYS A 439 21.41 20.86 3.02
CA LYS A 439 21.07 21.60 4.24
C LYS A 439 20.25 20.73 5.19
N ILE A 440 20.59 20.78 6.48
CA ILE A 440 19.89 20.07 7.55
C ILE A 440 19.43 21.09 8.59
N PHE A 441 18.16 21.03 8.96
CA PHE A 441 17.57 21.87 10.00
C PHE A 441 16.93 20.99 11.08
N LEU A 442 17.21 21.30 12.34
CA LEU A 442 16.61 20.65 13.50
C LEU A 442 15.51 21.54 14.07
N LEU A 443 14.40 20.93 14.47
CA LEU A 443 13.33 21.66 15.14
C LEU A 443 13.75 22.04 16.57
N ASP A 444 13.80 23.33 16.88
CA ASP A 444 14.05 23.85 18.23
C ASP A 444 12.71 23.98 19.00
N THR A 445 12.53 23.08 19.96
CA THR A 445 11.31 23.00 20.79
C THR A 445 11.48 23.59 22.18
N LYS A 446 12.61 24.25 22.48
CA LYS A 446 13.01 24.56 23.86
C LYS A 446 12.07 25.49 24.64
N ASN A 447 11.10 26.16 24.02
CA ASN A 447 10.23 27.12 24.73
C ASN A 447 8.76 27.20 24.26
N GLN A 448 8.26 26.36 23.34
CA GLN A 448 6.86 26.42 22.85
C GLN A 448 6.33 25.06 22.40
N SER A 449 4.99 24.94 22.30
CA SER A 449 4.29 23.77 21.78
C SER A 449 4.55 23.58 20.28
N ARG A 450 4.89 22.35 19.86
CA ARG A 450 5.22 21.96 18.47
C ARG A 450 4.33 22.56 17.38
N GLY A 451 3.02 22.66 17.60
CA GLY A 451 2.05 23.13 16.60
C GLY A 451 2.14 24.61 16.18
N GLN A 452 3.09 25.40 16.70
CA GLN A 452 3.27 26.83 16.35
C GLN A 452 4.59 27.11 15.58
N ALA A 453 5.18 26.09 14.95
CA ALA A 453 6.48 26.20 14.29
C ALA A 453 6.48 27.23 13.13
N SER A 454 7.40 28.20 13.23
CA SER A 454 7.80 29.21 12.24
C SER A 454 9.27 29.03 11.82
N ALA A 455 9.79 29.79 10.85
CA ALA A 455 11.17 29.69 10.37
C ALA A 455 12.23 29.90 11.47
N GLU A 456 11.90 30.65 12.52
CA GLU A 456 12.76 30.88 13.69
C GLU A 456 12.96 29.61 14.55
N HIS A 457 12.10 28.60 14.37
CA HIS A 457 12.16 27.32 15.08
C HIS A 457 13.04 26.29 14.38
N TRP A 458 13.56 26.59 13.18
CA TRP A 458 14.44 25.68 12.44
C TRP A 458 15.88 26.11 12.58
N LYS A 459 16.68 25.33 13.29
CA LYS A 459 18.10 25.60 13.49
C LYS A 459 18.95 24.81 12.49
N GLU A 460 19.66 25.53 11.62
CA GLU A 460 20.61 24.90 10.69
C GLU A 460 21.71 24.15 11.45
N ASP A 461 22.01 22.91 11.04
CA ASP A 461 23.16 22.17 11.51
C ASP A 461 24.44 22.59 10.78
N LEU A 462 25.18 23.51 11.41
CA LEU A 462 26.47 23.99 10.89
C LEU A 462 27.59 22.94 10.96
N GLN A 463 27.43 21.80 11.64
CA GLN A 463 28.38 20.69 11.54
C GLN A 463 28.25 19.96 10.21
N TRP A 464 27.02 19.80 9.73
CA TRP A 464 26.75 19.26 8.39
C TRP A 464 27.35 20.16 7.31
N SER A 465 27.11 21.47 7.35
CA SER A 465 27.67 22.43 6.39
C SER A 465 29.21 22.37 6.34
N ARG A 466 29.87 22.29 7.51
CA ARG A 466 31.33 22.12 7.60
C ARG A 466 31.84 20.79 7.04
N ARG A 467 31.02 19.74 7.08
CA ARG A 467 31.37 18.45 6.46
C ARG A 467 31.32 18.57 4.94
N LEU A 468 30.35 19.30 4.39
CA LEU A 468 30.21 19.50 2.95
C LEU A 468 31.32 20.38 2.34
N ASP A 469 31.90 21.30 3.13
CA ASP A 469 33.06 22.12 2.72
C ASP A 469 34.28 21.27 2.31
N GLN A 470 34.40 20.06 2.86
CA GLN A 470 35.57 19.20 2.63
C GLN A 470 35.55 18.62 1.20
N GLY A 471 36.39 19.17 0.33
CA GLY A 471 36.50 18.76 -1.07
C GLY A 471 35.54 19.49 -2.00
N TRP A 472 34.87 20.55 -1.52
CA TRP A 472 33.97 21.39 -2.30
C TRP A 472 34.58 22.78 -2.54
N ASP A 473 34.65 23.19 -3.81
CA ASP A 473 34.98 24.57 -4.21
C ASP A 473 33.89 25.09 -5.14
N LEU A 474 32.97 25.89 -4.57
CA LEU A 474 31.85 26.46 -5.31
C LEU A 474 32.31 27.31 -6.51
N ASN A 475 33.39 28.08 -6.38
CA ASN A 475 33.86 28.94 -7.44
C ASN A 475 34.42 28.12 -8.61
N GLN A 476 35.13 27.04 -8.31
CA GLN A 476 35.65 26.14 -9.31
C GLN A 476 34.54 25.34 -9.99
N VAL A 477 33.59 24.81 -9.21
CA VAL A 477 32.41 24.10 -9.73
C VAL A 477 31.58 24.99 -10.66
N LYS A 478 31.28 26.22 -10.21
CA LYS A 478 30.50 27.20 -10.99
C LYS A 478 31.18 27.57 -12.31
N ARG A 479 32.51 27.73 -12.31
CA ARG A 479 33.28 28.04 -13.52
C ARG A 479 33.20 26.88 -14.51
N ILE A 480 33.51 25.67 -14.07
CA ILE A 480 33.48 24.47 -14.92
C ILE A 480 32.09 24.23 -15.51
N ALA A 481 31.04 24.33 -14.67
CA ALA A 481 29.68 24.19 -15.15
C ALA A 481 29.30 25.32 -16.12
N GLY A 482 29.81 26.55 -15.93
CA GLY A 482 29.66 27.65 -16.88
C GLY A 482 30.28 27.33 -18.24
N ASP A 483 31.51 26.80 -18.24
CA ASP A 483 32.23 26.41 -19.46
C ASP A 483 31.53 25.25 -20.19
N VAL A 484 30.89 24.33 -19.46
CA VAL A 484 30.04 23.28 -20.07
C VAL A 484 28.78 23.90 -20.66
N VAL A 485 28.02 24.68 -19.90
CA VAL A 485 26.76 25.29 -20.36
C VAL A 485 26.98 26.17 -21.60
N GLN A 486 28.06 26.96 -21.63
CA GLN A 486 28.39 27.83 -22.76
C GLN A 486 28.62 27.05 -24.07
N ARG A 487 29.15 25.83 -24.00
CA ARG A 487 29.34 24.97 -25.19
C ARG A 487 28.02 24.56 -25.86
N TYR A 488 26.92 24.58 -25.11
CA TYR A 488 25.58 24.21 -25.58
C TYR A 488 24.63 25.41 -25.71
N GLU A 489 25.15 26.65 -25.66
CA GLU A 489 24.34 27.87 -25.71
C GLU A 489 23.56 27.99 -27.02
N ASN A 490 24.20 27.65 -28.15
CA ASN A 490 23.55 27.66 -29.48
C ASN A 490 22.41 26.65 -29.60
N ASP A 491 22.48 25.54 -28.86
CA ASP A 491 21.47 24.48 -28.87
C ASP A 491 20.28 24.81 -27.95
N ASN A 492 20.38 25.87 -27.14
CA ASN A 492 19.44 26.20 -26.07
C ASN A 492 19.10 24.98 -25.21
N ALA A 493 20.14 24.23 -24.79
CA ALA A 493 19.99 22.92 -24.17
C ALA A 493 20.21 22.91 -22.65
N ALA A 494 20.75 23.99 -22.06
CA ALA A 494 20.94 24.09 -20.62
C ALA A 494 20.79 25.52 -20.08
N HIS A 495 20.17 25.65 -18.92
CA HIS A 495 19.93 26.92 -18.23
C HIS A 495 20.29 26.83 -16.74
N TRP A 496 20.76 27.94 -16.17
CA TRP A 496 21.02 28.03 -14.73
C TRP A 496 19.72 28.19 -13.94
N LEU A 497 19.58 27.42 -12.87
CA LEU A 497 18.52 27.56 -11.87
C LEU A 497 19.07 28.12 -10.56
N ASP A 498 20.21 27.62 -10.11
CA ASP A 498 20.96 28.18 -8.98
C ASP A 498 22.47 28.08 -9.24
N LYS A 499 23.20 29.13 -8.88
CA LYS A 499 24.67 29.24 -8.99
C LYS A 499 25.34 29.12 -7.62
N GLY A 500 24.68 28.47 -6.66
CA GLY A 500 25.08 28.33 -5.27
C GLY A 500 24.92 29.60 -4.45
N ILE A 501 23.94 30.44 -4.83
CA ILE A 501 23.64 31.68 -4.09
C ILE A 501 22.79 31.34 -2.87
N GLU A 502 21.73 30.57 -3.08
CA GLU A 502 20.86 30.10 -1.99
C GLU A 502 21.50 28.92 -1.25
N HIS A 503 22.25 28.08 -1.97
CA HIS A 503 22.81 26.84 -1.45
C HIS A 503 24.31 26.72 -1.80
N PRO A 504 25.22 27.15 -0.92
CA PRO A 504 26.66 27.20 -1.22
C PRO A 504 27.31 25.86 -1.60
N HIS A 505 26.69 24.73 -1.25
CA HIS A 505 27.16 23.36 -1.56
C HIS A 505 26.43 22.68 -2.72
N ARG A 506 25.70 23.47 -3.53
CA ARG A 506 24.89 23.02 -4.66
C ARG A 506 24.95 24.04 -5.80
N ILE A 507 24.93 23.55 -7.03
CA ILE A 507 24.46 24.32 -8.18
C ILE A 507 23.35 23.53 -8.88
N ALA A 508 22.44 24.23 -9.55
CA ALA A 508 21.30 23.61 -10.21
C ALA A 508 21.18 24.13 -11.64
N LEU A 509 20.94 23.20 -12.57
CA LEU A 509 20.72 23.46 -13.99
C LEU A 509 19.39 22.85 -14.44
N SER A 510 18.76 23.44 -15.45
CA SER A 510 17.73 22.80 -16.26
C SER A 510 18.35 22.36 -17.58
N VAL A 511 18.22 21.09 -17.96
CA VAL A 511 18.88 20.50 -19.12
C VAL A 511 17.87 19.74 -19.98
N ARG A 512 17.93 19.90 -21.30
CA ARG A 512 17.04 19.22 -22.25
C ARG A 512 17.37 17.73 -22.35
N CYS A 513 16.36 16.87 -22.41
CA CYS A 513 16.53 15.42 -22.29
C CYS A 513 17.42 14.81 -23.37
N ASP A 514 17.32 15.30 -24.61
CA ASP A 514 18.13 14.86 -25.76
C ASP A 514 19.63 15.17 -25.61
N LYS A 515 19.99 16.12 -24.73
CA LYS A 515 21.39 16.52 -24.45
C LYS A 515 21.86 16.15 -23.05
N LEU A 516 20.98 15.55 -22.24
CA LEU A 516 21.25 15.25 -20.83
C LEU A 516 22.49 14.37 -20.65
N ALA A 517 22.60 13.27 -21.39
CA ALA A 517 23.71 12.33 -21.27
C ALA A 517 25.05 13.01 -21.60
N ASP A 518 25.08 13.81 -22.67
CA ASP A 518 26.28 14.52 -23.12
C ASP A 518 26.72 15.59 -22.13
N ILE A 519 25.77 16.38 -21.61
CA ILE A 519 26.04 17.46 -20.66
C ILE A 519 26.45 16.91 -19.30
N ALA A 520 25.72 15.92 -18.77
CA ALA A 520 26.06 15.28 -17.49
C ALA A 520 27.42 14.57 -17.56
N GLY A 521 27.70 13.86 -18.66
CA GLY A 521 29.01 13.25 -18.89
C GLY A 521 30.13 14.28 -18.99
N SER A 522 29.91 15.39 -19.70
CA SER A 522 30.86 16.50 -19.81
C SER A 522 31.16 17.17 -18.46
N LEU A 523 30.13 17.40 -17.63
CA LEU A 523 30.27 17.92 -16.27
C LEU A 523 31.11 16.96 -15.42
N GLN A 524 30.74 15.68 -15.39
CA GLN A 524 31.43 14.66 -14.59
C GLN A 524 32.92 14.56 -14.97
N ALA A 525 33.22 14.50 -16.27
CA ALA A 525 34.59 14.44 -16.77
C ALA A 525 35.39 15.71 -16.41
N SER A 526 34.80 16.89 -16.56
CA SER A 526 35.47 18.17 -16.29
C SER A 526 35.73 18.37 -14.79
N PHE A 527 34.78 17.98 -13.91
CA PHE A 527 35.02 17.98 -12.46
C PHE A 527 36.13 17.01 -12.07
N SER A 528 36.12 15.80 -12.63
CA SER A 528 37.14 14.79 -12.35
C SER A 528 38.54 15.25 -12.77
N GLN A 529 38.66 15.88 -13.95
CA GLN A 529 39.93 16.45 -14.44
C GLN A 529 40.45 17.57 -13.54
N ALA A 530 39.55 18.33 -12.92
CA ALA A 530 39.88 19.38 -11.95
C ALA A 530 40.18 18.85 -10.54
N GLY A 531 40.10 17.53 -10.31
CA GLY A 531 40.28 16.89 -9.01
C GLY A 531 39.12 17.13 -8.04
N LEU A 532 37.96 17.58 -8.53
CA LEU A 532 36.77 17.84 -7.73
C LEU A 532 35.91 16.59 -7.61
N GLN A 533 35.43 16.32 -6.40
CA GLN A 533 34.48 15.24 -6.15
C GLN A 533 33.08 15.84 -6.04
N VAL A 534 32.35 15.77 -7.16
CA VAL A 534 30.99 16.31 -7.31
C VAL A 534 30.04 15.17 -7.63
N ARG A 535 28.89 15.16 -6.97
CA ARG A 535 27.78 14.27 -7.31
C ARG A 535 26.79 15.00 -8.21
N ILE A 536 26.41 14.35 -9.30
CA ILE A 536 25.38 14.84 -10.22
C ILE A 536 24.09 14.06 -9.95
N ILE A 537 23.03 14.76 -9.60
CA ILE A 537 21.71 14.19 -9.33
C ILE A 537 20.75 14.72 -10.40
N VAL A 538 20.04 13.83 -11.06
CA VAL A 538 19.09 14.18 -12.12
C VAL A 538 17.67 13.91 -11.62
N SER A 539 16.76 14.85 -11.84
CA SER A 539 15.35 14.72 -11.46
C SER A 539 14.41 15.44 -12.44
N GLY A 540 13.11 15.22 -12.27
CA GLY A 540 12.04 15.84 -13.07
C GLY A 540 11.53 15.00 -14.23
N THR A 541 10.46 15.45 -14.87
CA THR A 541 9.73 14.76 -15.95
C THR A 541 9.56 15.68 -17.17
N GLY A 542 9.12 15.13 -18.31
CA GLY A 542 8.91 15.87 -19.56
C GLY A 542 10.16 16.02 -20.44
N ASP A 543 10.28 17.12 -21.19
CA ASP A 543 11.38 17.35 -22.14
C ASP A 543 12.64 17.95 -21.49
N TRP A 544 12.55 18.38 -20.24
CA TRP A 544 13.63 18.98 -19.46
C TRP A 544 13.87 18.23 -18.14
N ARG A 545 15.08 18.30 -17.63
CA ARG A 545 15.50 17.69 -16.36
C ARG A 545 16.25 18.67 -15.49
N TYR A 546 16.05 18.57 -14.19
CA TYR A 546 16.85 19.27 -13.20
C TYR A 546 18.14 18.49 -12.97
N VAL A 547 19.28 19.16 -13.11
CA VAL A 547 20.61 18.60 -12.89
C VAL A 547 21.27 19.35 -11.74
N ASP A 548 21.32 18.70 -10.59
CA ASP A 548 21.92 19.21 -9.36
C ASP A 548 23.34 18.69 -9.22
N CYS A 549 24.30 19.60 -9.12
CA CYS A 549 25.68 19.25 -8.80
C CYS A 549 25.94 19.64 -7.34
N VAL A 550 26.22 18.64 -6.50
CA VAL A 550 26.41 18.81 -5.05
C VAL A 550 27.76 18.25 -4.61
N SER A 551 28.22 18.66 -3.43
CA SER A 551 29.38 18.04 -2.78
C SER A 551 29.20 16.52 -2.71
N ILE A 552 30.25 15.73 -2.96
CA ILE A 552 30.17 14.25 -2.90
C ILE A 552 29.72 13.72 -1.53
N LYS A 553 29.94 14.53 -0.48
CA LYS A 553 29.53 14.25 0.90
C LYS A 553 28.08 14.64 1.20
N GLY A 554 27.43 15.32 0.26
CA GLY A 554 26.02 15.66 0.29
C GLY A 554 25.20 14.73 -0.61
N GLY A 555 23.88 14.89 -0.53
CA GLY A 555 22.92 13.99 -1.15
C GLY A 555 21.92 13.46 -0.12
N LYS A 556 20.78 12.95 -0.62
CA LYS A 556 19.70 12.45 0.23
C LYS A 556 20.18 11.31 1.15
N LEU A 557 21.01 10.39 0.67
CA LEU A 557 21.53 9.26 1.44
C LEU A 557 22.52 9.69 2.53
N GLU A 558 23.50 10.53 2.17
CA GLU A 558 24.54 10.96 3.09
C GLU A 558 23.96 11.80 4.24
N ALA A 559 22.99 12.66 3.91
CA ALA A 559 22.25 13.43 4.90
C ALA A 559 21.40 12.53 5.80
N LEU A 560 20.69 11.55 5.22
CA LEU A 560 19.93 10.54 5.97
C LEU A 560 20.83 9.81 6.98
N GLU A 561 21.96 9.26 6.53
CA GLU A 561 22.88 8.50 7.41
C GLU A 561 23.50 9.36 8.51
N TYR A 562 23.76 10.63 8.22
CA TYR A 562 24.22 11.60 9.20
C TYR A 562 23.16 11.85 10.28
N VAL A 563 21.90 12.10 9.90
CA VAL A 563 20.78 12.30 10.84
C VAL A 563 20.51 11.03 11.64
N ARG A 564 20.51 9.86 10.99
CA ARG A 564 20.36 8.56 11.66
C ARG A 564 21.39 8.38 12.79
N THR A 565 22.65 8.73 12.51
CA THR A 565 23.74 8.65 13.48
C THR A 565 23.57 9.69 14.59
N LEU A 566 23.16 10.92 14.25
CA LEU A 566 22.89 11.99 15.22
C LEU A 566 21.86 11.57 16.28
N PHE A 567 20.81 10.86 15.87
CA PHE A 567 19.75 10.36 16.75
C PHE A 567 20.01 8.93 17.28
N SER A 568 21.16 8.33 16.96
CA SER A 568 21.54 6.97 17.40
C SER A 568 20.50 5.89 17.05
N VAL A 569 19.81 6.03 15.91
CA VAL A 569 18.83 5.05 15.45
C VAL A 569 19.54 3.92 14.68
N PRO A 570 19.31 2.64 15.01
CA PRO A 570 19.92 1.54 14.26
C PRO A 570 19.33 1.43 12.85
N ARG A 571 20.10 0.92 11.89
CA ARG A 571 19.71 0.92 10.46
C ARG A 571 18.42 0.17 10.21
N GLU A 572 18.26 -0.97 10.86
CA GLU A 572 17.06 -1.82 10.80
C GLU A 572 15.80 -1.11 11.29
N ARG A 573 15.92 0.03 11.99
CA ARG A 573 14.80 0.88 12.43
C ARG A 573 14.78 2.25 11.77
N CYS A 574 15.58 2.48 10.73
CA CYS A 574 15.55 3.70 9.93
C CYS A 574 14.92 3.37 8.58
N VAL A 575 13.75 3.92 8.27
CA VAL A 575 13.05 3.70 6.99
C VAL A 575 13.22 4.90 6.09
N ALA A 576 13.63 4.66 4.84
CA ALA A 576 13.56 5.64 3.76
C ALA A 576 12.26 5.46 2.95
N ALA A 577 11.59 6.53 2.53
CA ALA A 577 10.40 6.46 1.67
C ALA A 577 10.50 7.45 0.50
N GLY A 578 10.14 7.01 -0.71
CA GLY A 578 10.21 7.84 -1.93
C GLY A 578 9.32 7.34 -3.07
N ASP A 579 9.14 8.18 -4.09
CA ASP A 579 8.29 7.91 -5.26
C ASP A 579 9.01 8.11 -6.61
N SER A 580 10.16 8.80 -6.65
CA SER A 580 10.78 9.16 -7.93
C SER A 580 12.26 8.81 -8.04
N GLY A 581 12.83 9.01 -9.24
CA GLY A 581 14.25 8.72 -9.49
C GLY A 581 15.23 9.48 -8.59
N ASN A 582 14.85 10.64 -8.03
CA ASN A 582 15.72 11.42 -7.13
C ASN A 582 15.86 10.78 -5.73
N ASP A 583 15.03 9.79 -5.41
CA ASP A 583 15.01 9.07 -4.14
C ASP A 583 15.87 7.82 -4.16
N ILE A 584 16.25 7.35 -5.36
CA ILE A 584 17.03 6.11 -5.56
C ILE A 584 18.22 6.03 -4.61
N LEU A 585 18.99 7.13 -4.47
CA LEU A 585 20.16 7.16 -3.58
C LEU A 585 19.81 6.83 -2.13
N MET A 586 18.71 7.36 -1.57
CA MET A 586 18.34 7.05 -0.19
C MET A 586 17.68 5.68 -0.05
N LEU A 587 17.00 5.20 -1.10
CA LEU A 587 16.33 3.89 -1.14
C LEU A 587 17.29 2.72 -1.40
N GLU A 588 18.39 2.95 -2.12
CA GLU A 588 19.44 1.94 -2.38
C GLU A 588 20.37 1.71 -1.18
N GLY A 589 20.35 2.64 -0.21
CA GLY A 589 21.14 2.54 1.02
C GLY A 589 20.84 1.29 1.85
N ALA A 590 21.61 1.09 2.91
CA ALA A 590 21.51 -0.11 3.76
C ALA A 590 20.27 -0.14 4.68
N ASN A 591 19.47 0.93 4.69
CA ASN A 591 18.27 1.07 5.51
C ASN A 591 17.08 0.36 4.85
N PRO A 592 16.10 -0.16 5.60
CA PRO A 592 14.79 -0.49 5.07
C PRO A 592 14.20 0.66 4.23
N ALA A 593 13.50 0.33 3.16
CA ALA A 593 13.02 1.30 2.19
C ALA A 593 11.58 1.01 1.76
N VAL A 594 10.85 2.08 1.48
CA VAL A 594 9.46 2.06 1.02
C VAL A 594 9.39 2.81 -0.31
N VAL A 595 8.92 2.11 -1.34
CA VAL A 595 8.54 2.71 -2.62
C VAL A 595 7.01 2.79 -2.64
N VAL A 596 6.46 4.01 -2.66
CA VAL A 596 5.01 4.22 -2.57
C VAL A 596 4.29 3.82 -3.87
N GLY A 597 3.02 3.45 -3.80
CA GLY A 597 2.29 2.84 -4.93
C GLY A 597 2.19 3.73 -6.18
N ASN A 598 2.23 5.05 -6.00
CA ASN A 598 2.26 6.02 -7.09
C ASN A 598 3.67 6.35 -7.60
N ALA A 599 4.65 5.47 -7.38
CA ALA A 599 6.02 5.69 -7.82
C ALA A 599 6.13 5.85 -9.34
N GLN A 600 7.03 6.74 -9.76
CA GLN A 600 7.27 7.09 -11.16
C GLN A 600 7.97 5.94 -11.91
N PRO A 601 7.78 5.83 -13.24
CA PRO A 601 8.29 4.70 -14.03
C PRO A 601 9.80 4.49 -13.91
N GLU A 602 10.60 5.55 -13.74
CA GLU A 602 12.05 5.42 -13.58
C GLU A 602 12.45 4.76 -12.24
N LEU A 603 11.71 5.02 -11.16
CA LEU A 603 11.96 4.38 -9.87
C LEU A 603 11.53 2.91 -9.91
N LEU A 604 10.40 2.61 -10.54
CA LEU A 604 9.94 1.23 -10.74
C LEU A 604 10.93 0.42 -11.57
N LYS A 605 11.50 1.01 -12.64
CA LYS A 605 12.54 0.37 -13.44
C LYS A 605 13.79 0.05 -12.62
N TRP A 606 14.20 0.95 -11.73
CA TRP A 606 15.30 0.70 -10.79
C TRP A 606 14.96 -0.41 -9.79
N LEU A 607 13.73 -0.42 -9.26
CA LEU A 607 13.27 -1.38 -8.25
C LEU A 607 13.33 -2.82 -8.75
N VAL A 608 12.88 -3.08 -9.98
CA VAL A 608 12.88 -4.43 -10.58
C VAL A 608 14.31 -4.99 -10.75
N GLN A 609 15.32 -4.13 -10.79
CA GLN A 609 16.73 -4.54 -10.87
C GLN A 609 17.35 -4.89 -9.50
N GLN A 610 16.63 -4.66 -8.40
CA GLN A 610 17.15 -4.89 -7.05
C GLN A 610 16.97 -6.35 -6.60
N GLN A 611 17.89 -6.81 -5.76
CA GLN A 611 17.77 -8.12 -5.10
C GLN A 611 16.62 -8.11 -4.07
N GLN A 612 15.77 -9.13 -4.16
CA GLN A 612 14.59 -9.30 -3.30
C GLN A 612 15.01 -9.82 -1.91
N THR A 613 15.52 -8.92 -1.08
CA THR A 613 16.02 -9.20 0.27
C THR A 613 14.98 -8.95 1.37
N GLY A 614 13.79 -8.45 1.02
CA GLY A 614 12.78 -7.95 1.97
C GLY A 614 13.11 -6.57 2.57
N ARG A 615 14.26 -5.96 2.22
CA ARG A 615 14.66 -4.61 2.67
C ARG A 615 13.83 -3.51 2.04
N ILE A 616 13.54 -3.63 0.75
CA ILE A 616 12.74 -2.66 -0.01
C ILE A 616 11.33 -3.22 -0.16
N VAL A 617 10.33 -2.46 0.26
CA VAL A 617 8.92 -2.79 0.09
C VAL A 617 8.32 -1.84 -0.92
N TYR A 618 7.64 -2.40 -1.92
CA TYR A 618 6.71 -1.66 -2.77
C TYR A 618 5.31 -1.77 -2.17
N THR A 619 4.59 -0.65 -2.11
CA THR A 619 3.29 -0.57 -1.44
C THR A 619 2.16 -0.40 -2.43
N ASP A 620 1.00 -0.97 -2.12
CA ASP A 620 -0.20 -0.81 -2.94
C ASP A 620 -0.79 0.60 -2.73
N ALA A 621 -0.75 1.09 -1.48
CA ALA A 621 -1.22 2.44 -1.18
C ALA A 621 -0.28 3.52 -1.71
N HIS A 622 -0.89 4.64 -2.12
CA HIS A 622 -0.20 5.82 -2.63
C HIS A 622 0.20 6.76 -1.49
N MET A 623 1.25 7.55 -1.74
CA MET A 623 1.70 8.65 -0.91
C MET A 623 1.82 8.26 0.58
N ALA A 624 1.36 9.12 1.50
CA ALA A 624 1.50 8.92 2.94
C ALA A 624 0.85 7.63 3.46
N ARG A 625 -0.20 7.13 2.80
CA ARG A 625 -0.79 5.81 3.10
C ARG A 625 0.16 4.68 2.71
N GLY A 626 0.85 4.82 1.58
CA GLY A 626 1.95 3.93 1.19
C GLY A 626 3.04 3.87 2.26
N ILE A 627 3.42 5.01 2.84
CA ILE A 627 4.41 5.03 3.93
C ILE A 627 3.93 4.22 5.15
N MET A 628 2.67 4.40 5.58
CA MET A 628 2.11 3.65 6.71
C MET A 628 2.11 2.14 6.45
N GLU A 629 1.66 1.75 5.25
CA GLU A 629 1.70 0.36 4.79
C GLU A 629 3.12 -0.20 4.78
N GLY A 630 4.09 0.54 4.23
CA GLY A 630 5.47 0.11 4.12
C GLY A 630 6.14 -0.09 5.49
N ILE A 631 5.91 0.81 6.45
CA ILE A 631 6.40 0.65 7.83
C ILE A 631 5.83 -0.64 8.47
N SER A 632 4.55 -0.93 8.23
CA SER A 632 3.91 -2.13 8.78
C SER A 632 4.43 -3.42 8.12
N ARG A 633 4.57 -3.44 6.79
CA ARG A 633 5.15 -4.59 6.04
C ARG A 633 6.59 -4.88 6.46
N LEU A 634 7.34 -3.87 6.88
CA LEU A 634 8.71 -4.00 7.40
C LEU A 634 8.76 -4.47 8.87
N GLY A 635 7.62 -4.68 9.53
CA GLY A 635 7.56 -5.07 10.94
C GLY A 635 8.06 -3.98 11.91
N LEU A 636 8.04 -2.72 11.46
CA LEU A 636 8.43 -1.57 12.25
C LEU A 636 7.24 -0.89 12.94
N TYR A 637 6.03 -1.40 12.66
CA TYR A 637 4.82 -1.19 13.42
C TYR A 637 3.83 -2.36 13.24
#